data_AF-U2TBA6-F1
#
_entry.id   AF-U2TBA6-F1
#
_cell.length_a   1.000
_cell.length_b   1.000
_cell.length_c   1.000
_cell.angle_alpha   90.00
_cell.angle_beta   90.00
_cell.angle_gamma   90.00
#
_symmetry.space_group_name_H-M   'P 1'
#
loop_
_entity.id
_entity.type
_entity.pdbx_description
1 polymer ?
#
loop_
_entity_poly.entity_id
_entity_poly.type
_entity_poly.pdbx_seq_one_letter_code
_entity_poly.pdbx_strand_id
1 'polypeptide(L)'
;MGGYLLQNTSLSPVLNLFSIFNFCYYLVLFLFYQKVIFKIEEKNYLRLGQSASKFFFLYFIYYIVNYIGESFFPYLMFFDELLLVFLAIHWIAMVIFLLYMFYFIPLFSARPFNLKESWDYNLHLMKRNWLKIIFFVITYLIFIFFTTESFLGLTYPMLERLNVGYLFFSTIFGTVFFEFFGTFILILFVILQCVIYLNVEYMDRRIK
;
A
#
# COMPACT_ATOMS: atom_id res chain seq x y z
N MET A 1 -18.93 34.05 1.23
CA MET A 1 -18.13 33.24 2.16
C MET A 1 -19.02 32.26 2.94
N GLY A 2 -19.79 31.41 2.23
CA GLY A 2 -20.79 30.52 2.84
C GLY A 2 -21.04 29.20 2.11
N GLY A 3 -20.34 28.93 0.99
CA GLY A 3 -20.50 27.68 0.23
C GLY A 3 -19.62 26.52 0.71
N TYR A 4 -18.49 26.81 1.37
CA TYR A 4 -17.52 25.78 1.80
C TYR A 4 -17.92 25.04 3.08
N LEU A 5 -18.88 25.54 3.86
CA LEU A 5 -19.32 24.91 5.11
C LEU A 5 -20.39 23.83 4.92
N LEU A 6 -21.14 23.86 3.82
CA LEU A 6 -22.21 22.89 3.54
C LEU A 6 -21.71 21.63 2.82
N GLN A 7 -20.53 21.66 2.19
CA GLN A 7 -19.98 20.50 1.47
C GLN A 7 -19.32 19.47 2.42
N ASN A 8 -18.85 19.91 3.60
CA ASN A 8 -18.18 19.04 4.57
C ASN A 8 -19.11 18.13 5.37
N THR A 9 -20.39 18.47 5.53
CA THR A 9 -21.33 17.68 6.35
C THR A 9 -21.92 16.47 5.62
N SER A 10 -22.11 16.55 4.29
CA SER A 10 -22.58 15.42 3.47
C SER A 10 -21.46 14.44 3.08
N LEU A 11 -20.20 14.91 3.04
CA LEU A 11 -19.01 14.07 2.80
C LEU A 11 -18.57 13.29 4.05
N SER A 12 -18.88 13.80 5.26
CA SER A 12 -18.52 13.15 6.53
C SER A 12 -18.98 11.68 6.66
N PRO A 13 -20.24 11.31 6.37
CA PRO A 13 -20.66 9.91 6.46
C PRO A 13 -20.01 9.02 5.39
N VAL A 14 -19.75 9.56 4.18
CA VAL A 14 -19.09 8.85 3.09
C VAL A 14 -17.61 8.60 3.40
N LEU A 15 -16.90 9.61 3.92
CA LEU A 15 -15.52 9.49 4.41
C LEU A 15 -15.40 8.50 5.58
N ASN A 16 -16.38 8.49 6.50
CA ASN A 16 -16.46 7.50 7.57
C ASN A 16 -16.70 6.08 7.03
N LEU A 17 -17.55 5.94 6.00
CA LEU A 17 -17.79 4.65 5.34
C LEU A 17 -16.51 4.12 4.68
N PHE A 18 -15.79 4.97 3.93
CA PHE A 18 -14.51 4.60 3.31
C PHE A 18 -13.45 4.22 4.34
N SER A 19 -13.40 4.92 5.47
CA SER A 19 -12.50 4.59 6.58
C SER A 19 -12.79 3.22 7.17
N ILE A 20 -14.08 2.87 7.34
CA ILE A 20 -14.50 1.55 7.81
C ILE A 20 -14.18 0.47 6.78
N PHE A 21 -14.44 0.72 5.49
CA PHE A 21 -14.10 -0.22 4.42
C PHE A 21 -12.59 -0.48 4.35
N ASN A 22 -11.77 0.56 4.45
CA ASN A 22 -10.31 0.43 4.52
C ASN A 22 -9.89 -0.42 5.72
N PHE A 23 -10.43 -0.15 6.90
CA PHE A 23 -10.15 -0.96 8.09
C PHE A 23 -10.51 -2.44 7.89
N CYS A 24 -11.73 -2.72 7.40
CA CYS A 24 -12.17 -4.09 7.10
C CYS A 24 -11.28 -4.76 6.05
N TYR A 25 -10.86 -4.01 5.03
CA TYR A 25 -9.96 -4.48 4.00
C TYR A 25 -8.61 -4.94 4.59
N TYR A 26 -7.96 -4.09 5.38
CA TYR A 26 -6.69 -4.44 6.04
C TYR A 26 -6.85 -5.62 6.99
N LEU A 27 -7.99 -5.70 7.69
CA LEU A 27 -8.29 -6.82 8.57
C LEU A 27 -8.37 -8.14 7.79
N VAL A 28 -9.09 -8.15 6.66
CA VAL A 28 -9.19 -9.34 5.79
C VAL A 28 -7.82 -9.75 5.26
N LEU A 29 -7.01 -8.79 4.84
CA LEU A 29 -5.66 -9.01 4.33
C LEU A 29 -4.72 -9.57 5.43
N PHE A 30 -4.83 -9.06 6.65
CA PHE A 30 -4.12 -9.59 7.80
C PHE A 30 -4.51 -11.04 8.12
N LEU A 31 -5.81 -11.34 8.15
CA LEU A 31 -6.32 -12.69 8.35
C LEU A 31 -5.91 -13.64 7.21
N PHE A 32 -5.84 -13.13 5.98
CA PHE A 32 -5.37 -13.89 4.83
C PHE A 32 -3.91 -14.33 5.00
N TYR A 33 -3.00 -13.44 5.43
CA TYR A 33 -1.61 -13.84 5.69
C TYR A 33 -1.49 -14.89 6.79
N GLN A 34 -2.27 -14.75 7.87
CA GLN A 34 -2.32 -15.77 8.93
C GLN A 34 -2.76 -17.13 8.38
N LYS A 35 -3.77 -17.16 7.52
CA LYS A 35 -4.26 -18.39 6.90
C LYS A 35 -3.26 -19.02 5.93
N VAL A 36 -2.57 -18.20 5.13
CA VAL A 36 -1.52 -18.68 4.21
C VAL A 36 -0.41 -19.37 4.99
N ILE A 37 0.09 -18.77 6.08
CA ILE A 37 1.18 -19.35 6.88
C ILE A 37 0.74 -20.55 7.70
N PHE A 38 -0.48 -20.56 8.24
CA PHE A 38 -1.05 -21.76 8.85
C PHE A 38 -1.01 -22.95 7.88
N LYS A 39 -1.33 -22.72 6.59
CA LYS A 39 -1.28 -23.76 5.56
C LYS A 39 0.13 -24.20 5.17
N ILE A 40 1.13 -23.33 5.30
CA ILE A 40 2.55 -23.63 5.00
C ILE A 40 3.22 -24.39 6.14
N GLU A 41 2.95 -23.98 7.38
CA GLU A 41 3.66 -24.48 8.55
C GLU A 41 2.93 -25.60 9.29
N GLU A 42 1.64 -25.81 9.01
CA GLU A 42 0.73 -26.70 9.75
C GLU A 42 0.72 -26.44 11.26
N LYS A 43 1.14 -25.24 11.68
CA LYS A 43 1.26 -24.82 13.08
C LYS A 43 0.31 -23.69 13.36
N ASN A 44 -0.47 -23.86 14.43
CA ASN A 44 -1.44 -22.87 14.85
C ASN A 44 -0.78 -21.86 15.81
N TYR A 45 -0.36 -20.71 15.26
CA TYR A 45 0.21 -19.62 16.04
C TYR A 45 -0.85 -18.66 16.61
N LEU A 46 -2.13 -19.02 16.53
CA LEU A 46 -3.29 -18.21 16.94
C LEU A 46 -3.30 -17.90 18.45
N ARG A 47 -2.49 -16.92 18.87
CA ARG A 47 -2.68 -16.17 20.12
C ARG A 47 -3.40 -14.88 19.77
N LEU A 48 -4.73 -14.89 19.88
CA LEU A 48 -5.63 -13.78 19.49
C LEU A 48 -5.12 -12.39 19.92
N GLY A 49 -4.64 -12.27 21.17
CA GLY A 49 -4.15 -10.98 21.71
C GLY A 49 -2.86 -10.47 21.06
N GLN A 50 -1.89 -11.35 20.79
CA GLN A 50 -0.65 -10.95 20.09
C GLN A 50 -0.92 -10.62 18.62
N SER A 51 -1.82 -11.36 17.98
CA SER A 51 -2.25 -11.09 16.60
C SER A 51 -2.97 -9.74 16.47
N ALA A 52 -3.86 -9.39 17.40
CA ALA A 52 -4.58 -8.12 17.36
C ALA A 52 -3.63 -6.91 17.47
N SER A 53 -2.67 -6.93 18.39
CA SER A 53 -1.68 -5.85 18.55
C SER A 53 -0.87 -5.61 17.28
N LYS A 54 -0.44 -6.70 16.61
CA LYS A 54 0.29 -6.63 15.34
C LYS A 54 -0.53 -6.03 14.21
N PHE A 55 -1.80 -6.38 14.14
CA PHE A 55 -2.73 -5.80 13.18
C PHE A 55 -2.85 -4.29 13.37
N PHE A 56 -3.12 -3.82 14.59
CA PHE A 56 -3.22 -2.38 14.87
C PHE A 56 -1.91 -1.64 14.58
N PHE A 57 -0.76 -2.24 14.85
CA PHE A 57 0.53 -1.66 14.51
C PHE A 57 0.73 -1.49 13.00
N LEU A 58 0.43 -2.53 12.21
CA LEU A 58 0.51 -2.45 10.74
C LEU A 58 -0.49 -1.44 10.17
N TYR A 59 -1.71 -1.43 10.70
CA TYR A 59 -2.74 -0.46 10.31
C TYR A 59 -2.31 0.98 10.64
N PHE A 60 -1.65 1.20 11.78
CA PHE A 60 -1.12 2.50 12.17
C PHE A 60 0.01 2.97 11.24
N ILE A 61 0.94 2.07 10.86
CA ILE A 61 1.96 2.38 9.85
C ILE A 61 1.31 2.77 8.54
N TYR A 62 0.33 1.98 8.08
CA TYR A 62 -0.40 2.28 6.84
C TYR A 62 -1.06 3.66 6.93
N TYR A 63 -1.77 3.95 8.01
CA TYR A 63 -2.41 5.25 8.22
C TYR A 63 -1.42 6.42 8.10
N ILE A 64 -0.26 6.33 8.77
CA ILE A 64 0.79 7.35 8.68
C ILE A 64 1.27 7.51 7.23
N VAL A 65 1.53 6.41 6.53
CA VAL A 65 2.04 6.44 5.16
C VAL A 65 1.06 7.13 4.20
N ASN A 66 -0.25 6.84 4.30
CA ASN A 66 -1.23 7.54 3.45
C ASN A 66 -1.37 9.01 3.84
N TYR A 67 -1.41 9.31 5.14
CA TYR A 67 -1.51 10.70 5.60
C TYR A 67 -0.34 11.55 5.06
N ILE A 68 0.88 11.00 5.09
CA ILE A 68 2.06 11.64 4.52
C ILE A 68 1.89 11.78 2.99
N GLY A 69 1.47 10.73 2.29
CA GLY A 69 1.26 10.75 0.84
C GLY A 69 0.21 11.80 0.40
N GLU A 70 -0.94 11.82 1.06
CA GLU A 70 -2.03 12.78 0.82
C GLU A 70 -1.58 14.21 1.11
N SER A 71 -0.79 14.42 2.17
CA SER A 71 -0.25 15.74 2.50
C SER A 71 0.71 16.27 1.42
N PHE A 72 1.38 15.38 0.67
CA PHE A 72 2.26 15.76 -0.43
C PHE A 72 1.56 15.93 -1.78
N PHE A 73 0.34 15.38 -1.94
CA PHE A 73 -0.42 15.44 -3.19
C PHE A 73 -0.73 16.87 -3.70
N PRO A 74 -1.08 17.87 -2.87
CA PRO A 74 -1.35 19.24 -3.33
C PRO A 74 -0.12 19.91 -3.92
N TYR A 75 1.07 19.53 -3.42
CA TYR A 75 2.33 20.11 -3.84
C TYR A 75 2.76 19.60 -5.22
N LEU A 76 2.33 18.39 -5.64
CA LEU A 76 2.55 17.89 -7.00
C LEU A 76 2.01 18.82 -8.10
N MET A 77 1.00 19.65 -7.82
CA MET A 77 0.43 20.57 -8.80
C MET A 77 1.25 21.84 -9.01
N PHE A 78 2.19 22.18 -8.12
CA PHE A 78 2.98 23.40 -8.19
C PHE A 78 4.45 23.03 -8.48
N PHE A 79 4.80 23.01 -9.77
CA PHE A 79 6.16 22.70 -10.23
C PHE A 79 7.12 23.86 -9.94
N ASP A 80 7.71 23.86 -8.74
CA ASP A 80 8.90 24.65 -8.39
C ASP A 80 10.13 23.71 -8.35
N GLU A 81 11.29 24.18 -8.79
CA GLU A 81 12.54 23.39 -8.88
C GLU A 81 12.95 22.81 -7.52
N LEU A 82 12.77 23.58 -6.44
CA LEU A 82 13.02 23.12 -5.07
C LEU A 82 12.04 22.03 -4.63
N LEU A 83 10.79 22.12 -5.08
CA LEU A 83 9.76 21.16 -4.76
C LEU A 83 9.99 19.81 -5.47
N LEU A 84 10.56 19.86 -6.67
CA LEU A 84 10.91 18.68 -7.47
C LEU A 84 12.02 17.85 -6.81
N VAL A 85 13.03 18.51 -6.21
CA VAL A 85 14.08 17.84 -5.41
C VAL A 85 13.47 17.16 -4.18
N PHE A 86 12.60 17.87 -3.45
CA PHE A 86 11.94 17.32 -2.27
C PHE A 86 11.07 16.10 -2.62
N LEU A 87 10.33 16.19 -3.72
CA LEU A 87 9.50 15.10 -4.23
C LEU A 87 10.35 13.88 -4.62
N ALA A 88 11.49 14.09 -5.27
CA ALA A 88 12.40 13.01 -5.64
C ALA A 88 12.96 12.29 -4.39
N ILE A 89 13.35 13.04 -3.36
CA ILE A 89 13.81 12.48 -2.08
C ILE A 89 12.69 11.66 -1.42
N HIS A 90 11.46 12.20 -1.39
CA HIS A 90 10.31 11.50 -0.85
C HIS A 90 10.04 10.18 -1.59
N TRP A 91 10.07 10.20 -2.93
CA TRP A 91 9.89 9.00 -3.74
C TRP A 91 10.97 7.96 -3.48
N ILE A 92 12.23 8.36 -3.39
CA ILE A 92 13.34 7.45 -3.06
C ILE A 92 13.11 6.82 -1.68
N ALA A 93 12.74 7.63 -0.68
CA ALA A 93 12.45 7.13 0.66
C ALA A 93 11.28 6.13 0.66
N MET A 94 10.23 6.38 -0.12
CA MET A 94 9.08 5.49 -0.27
C MET A 94 9.45 4.17 -0.95
N VAL A 95 10.31 4.19 -1.98
CA VAL A 95 10.80 2.97 -2.64
C VAL A 95 11.67 2.14 -1.70
N ILE A 96 12.55 2.79 -0.93
CA ILE A 96 13.36 2.12 0.10
C ILE A 96 12.45 1.50 1.17
N PHE A 97 11.47 2.25 1.66
CA PHE A 97 10.49 1.74 2.62
C PHE A 97 9.75 0.51 2.06
N LEU A 98 9.28 0.59 0.81
CA LEU A 98 8.60 -0.51 0.13
C LEU A 98 9.45 -1.78 0.06
N LEU A 99 10.75 -1.65 -0.28
CA LEU A 99 11.69 -2.76 -0.33
C LEU A 99 11.76 -3.54 0.98
N TYR A 100 11.80 -2.84 2.12
CA TYR A 100 11.83 -3.47 3.45
C TYR A 100 10.49 -4.06 3.87
N MET A 101 9.38 -3.48 3.42
CA MET A 101 8.04 -3.90 3.84
C MET A 101 7.56 -5.20 3.17
N PHE A 102 8.12 -5.55 2.00
CA PHE A 102 7.68 -6.72 1.21
C PHE A 102 7.77 -8.06 1.96
N TYR A 103 8.83 -8.29 2.75
CA TYR A 103 8.91 -9.46 3.63
C TYR A 103 8.42 -9.15 5.04
N PHE A 104 8.62 -7.93 5.53
CA PHE A 104 8.28 -7.60 6.91
C PHE A 104 6.77 -7.79 7.19
N ILE A 105 5.88 -7.34 6.29
CA ILE A 105 4.43 -7.44 6.49
C ILE A 105 3.96 -8.89 6.67
N PRO A 106 4.22 -9.82 5.73
CA PRO A 106 3.77 -11.22 5.89
C PRO A 106 4.44 -11.89 7.10
N LEU A 107 5.69 -11.57 7.39
CA LEU A 107 6.47 -12.19 8.46
C LEU A 107 6.06 -11.69 9.86
N PHE A 108 5.79 -10.39 10.00
CA PHE A 108 5.29 -9.80 11.24
C PHE A 108 3.83 -10.16 11.51
N SER A 109 2.98 -10.21 10.47
CA SER A 109 1.54 -10.47 10.63
C SER A 109 1.22 -11.88 11.10
N ALA A 110 1.98 -12.87 10.63
CA ALA A 110 1.56 -14.26 10.74
C ALA A 110 2.47 -15.16 11.57
N ARG A 111 3.71 -14.75 11.86
CA ARG A 111 4.56 -15.48 12.82
C ARG A 111 4.39 -14.94 14.24
N PRO A 112 4.70 -15.72 15.29
CA PRO A 112 4.67 -15.25 16.67
C PRO A 112 5.89 -14.40 17.05
N PHE A 113 6.59 -13.81 16.07
CA PHE A 113 7.78 -12.99 16.31
C PHE A 113 7.45 -11.61 16.86
N ASN A 114 8.28 -11.10 17.75
CA ASN A 114 8.20 -9.70 18.18
C ASN A 114 8.69 -8.76 17.07
N LEU A 115 8.42 -7.45 17.17
CA LEU A 115 8.83 -6.47 16.15
C LEU A 115 10.33 -6.56 15.82
N LYS A 116 11.18 -6.66 16.85
CA LYS A 116 12.62 -6.81 16.70
C LYS A 116 12.99 -8.09 15.95
N GLU A 117 12.44 -9.23 16.36
CA GLU A 117 12.69 -10.53 15.74
C GLU A 117 12.22 -10.56 14.27
N SER A 118 11.06 -9.97 13.98
CA SER A 118 10.55 -9.84 12.62
C SER A 118 11.44 -8.95 11.77
N TRP A 119 11.98 -7.87 12.32
CA TRP A 119 12.89 -6.99 11.62
C TRP A 119 14.25 -7.65 11.35
N ASP A 120 14.85 -8.29 12.36
CA ASP A 120 16.13 -8.98 12.24
C ASP A 120 16.03 -10.12 11.22
N TYR A 121 14.93 -10.89 11.24
CA TYR A 121 14.71 -11.97 10.29
C TYR A 121 14.39 -11.44 8.88
N ASN A 122 13.67 -10.32 8.76
CA ASN A 122 13.47 -9.62 7.49
C ASN A 122 14.83 -9.26 6.85
N LEU A 123 15.71 -8.58 7.59
CA LEU A 123 17.05 -8.20 7.09
C LEU A 123 17.88 -9.42 6.69
N HIS A 124 17.80 -10.51 7.45
CA HIS A 124 18.46 -11.76 7.12
C HIS A 124 17.99 -12.33 5.77
N LEU A 125 16.67 -12.45 5.58
CA LEU A 125 16.07 -12.94 4.33
C LEU A 125 16.40 -12.03 3.13
N MET A 126 16.40 -10.72 3.36
CA MET A 126 16.75 -9.73 2.34
C MET A 126 18.20 -9.89 1.87
N LYS A 127 19.16 -10.12 2.78
CA LYS A 127 20.58 -10.23 2.44
C LYS A 127 20.87 -11.33 1.41
N ARG A 128 20.17 -12.47 1.50
CA ARG A 128 20.35 -13.61 0.59
C ARG A 128 19.54 -13.49 -0.71
N ASN A 129 18.41 -12.77 -0.68
CA ASN A 129 17.43 -12.74 -1.78
C ASN A 129 17.19 -11.35 -2.38
N TRP A 130 18.10 -10.39 -2.20
CA TRP A 130 17.91 -8.98 -2.55
C TRP A 130 17.47 -8.76 -4.01
N LEU A 131 18.08 -9.49 -4.96
CA LEU A 131 17.74 -9.42 -6.40
C LEU A 131 16.28 -9.79 -6.68
N LYS A 132 15.76 -10.82 -5.99
CA LYS A 132 14.38 -11.25 -6.17
C LYS A 132 13.42 -10.13 -5.73
N ILE A 133 13.68 -9.50 -4.60
CA ILE A 133 12.86 -8.38 -4.09
C ILE A 133 12.86 -7.24 -5.10
N ILE A 134 14.05 -6.84 -5.56
CA ILE A 134 14.18 -5.72 -6.49
C ILE A 134 13.43 -6.00 -7.78
N PHE A 135 13.53 -7.22 -8.32
CA PHE A 135 12.78 -7.60 -9.50
C PHE A 135 11.27 -7.38 -9.31
N PHE A 136 10.71 -7.80 -8.17
CA PHE A 136 9.28 -7.62 -7.90
C PHE A 136 8.91 -6.17 -7.58
N VAL A 137 9.77 -5.41 -6.91
CA VAL A 137 9.55 -3.97 -6.67
C VAL A 137 9.56 -3.21 -8.00
N ILE A 138 10.51 -3.48 -8.89
CA ILE A 138 10.56 -2.90 -10.23
C ILE A 138 9.30 -3.27 -11.01
N THR A 139 8.89 -4.55 -10.97
CA THR A 139 7.65 -5.01 -11.63
C THR A 139 6.43 -4.25 -11.11
N TYR A 140 6.35 -4.06 -9.79
CA TYR A 140 5.27 -3.31 -9.14
C TYR A 140 5.27 -1.83 -9.55
N LEU A 141 6.44 -1.19 -9.57
CA LEU A 141 6.57 0.21 -9.96
C LEU A 141 6.25 0.44 -11.44
N ILE A 142 6.70 -0.46 -12.33
CA ILE A 142 6.35 -0.42 -13.76
C ILE A 142 4.84 -0.55 -13.94
N PHE A 143 4.20 -1.45 -13.19
CA PHE A 143 2.76 -1.62 -13.26
C PHE A 143 2.03 -0.36 -12.79
N ILE A 144 2.42 0.22 -11.64
CA ILE A 144 1.87 1.49 -11.16
C ILE A 144 2.01 2.55 -12.25
N PHE A 145 3.24 2.76 -12.74
CA PHE A 145 3.54 3.76 -13.77
C PHE A 145 2.68 3.55 -15.02
N PHE A 146 2.60 2.32 -15.53
CA PHE A 146 1.79 2.01 -16.69
C PHE A 146 0.30 2.31 -16.43
N THR A 147 -0.24 1.92 -15.27
CA THR A 147 -1.64 2.20 -14.92
C THR A 147 -1.93 3.68 -14.73
N THR A 148 -1.04 4.44 -14.10
CA THR A 148 -1.21 5.88 -13.88
C THR A 148 -1.04 6.68 -15.16
N GLU A 149 -0.01 6.38 -15.98
CA GLU A 149 0.27 7.09 -17.22
C GLU A 149 -0.73 6.74 -18.33
N SER A 150 -1.11 5.47 -18.47
CA SER A 150 -2.16 5.09 -19.44
C SER A 150 -3.50 5.75 -19.09
N PHE A 151 -3.78 5.90 -17.79
CA PHE A 151 -4.97 6.61 -17.33
C PHE A 151 -4.87 8.12 -17.59
N LEU A 152 -3.84 8.78 -17.06
CA LEU A 152 -3.63 10.23 -17.25
C LEU A 152 -3.54 10.59 -18.74
N GLY A 153 -2.79 9.83 -19.53
CA GLY A 153 -2.62 10.05 -20.96
C GLY A 153 -3.90 9.88 -21.80
N LEU A 154 -4.86 9.04 -21.36
CA LEU A 154 -6.14 8.87 -22.06
C LEU A 154 -7.22 9.83 -21.56
N THR A 155 -7.33 10.05 -20.26
CA THR A 155 -8.42 10.83 -19.68
C THR A 155 -8.12 12.32 -19.61
N TYR A 156 -6.87 12.72 -19.31
CA TYR A 156 -6.49 14.12 -19.16
C TYR A 156 -6.73 14.94 -20.43
N PRO A 157 -6.32 14.52 -21.65
CA PRO A 157 -6.57 15.31 -22.87
C PRO A 157 -8.06 15.44 -23.20
N MET A 158 -8.85 14.41 -22.87
CA MET A 158 -10.29 14.41 -23.11
C MET A 158 -11.01 15.36 -22.14
N LEU A 159 -10.58 15.36 -20.88
CA LEU A 159 -11.09 16.22 -19.82
C LEU A 159 -10.67 17.68 -19.97
N GLU A 160 -9.45 17.92 -20.45
CA GLU A 160 -8.90 19.24 -20.77
C GLU A 160 -9.68 19.86 -21.96
N ARG A 161 -9.96 19.08 -23.01
CA ARG A 161 -10.81 19.53 -24.14
C ARG A 161 -12.22 19.95 -23.72
N LEU A 162 -12.76 19.34 -22.67
CA LEU A 162 -14.09 19.66 -22.14
C LEU A 162 -14.03 20.72 -21.03
N ASN A 163 -12.84 21.20 -20.67
CA ASN A 163 -12.58 22.15 -19.58
C ASN A 163 -13.19 21.75 -18.22
N VAL A 164 -13.29 20.43 -17.97
CA VAL A 164 -13.91 19.85 -16.76
C VAL A 164 -12.96 18.93 -16.00
N GLY A 165 -11.66 18.91 -16.30
CA GLY A 165 -10.69 18.06 -15.60
C GLY A 165 -10.77 18.15 -14.08
N TYR A 166 -10.75 19.36 -13.53
CA TYR A 166 -10.87 19.57 -12.08
C TYR A 166 -12.24 19.16 -11.51
N LEU A 167 -13.29 19.33 -12.31
CA LEU A 167 -14.66 18.96 -11.96
C LEU A 167 -14.82 17.43 -11.95
N PHE A 168 -14.21 16.72 -12.89
CA PHE A 168 -14.24 15.26 -12.97
C PHE A 168 -13.55 14.62 -11.77
N PHE A 169 -12.35 15.08 -11.41
CA PHE A 169 -11.61 14.60 -10.24
C PHE A 169 -12.34 14.87 -8.92
N SER A 170 -13.18 15.92 -8.86
CA SER A 170 -14.00 16.23 -7.68
C SER A 170 -15.40 15.59 -7.68
N THR A 171 -15.75 14.83 -8.73
CA THR A 171 -17.03 14.09 -8.78
C THR A 171 -16.96 12.74 -8.06
N ILE A 172 -18.13 12.23 -7.67
CA ILE A 172 -18.31 10.85 -7.17
C ILE A 172 -17.81 9.83 -8.20
N PHE A 173 -17.98 10.11 -9.49
CA PHE A 173 -17.51 9.22 -10.55
C PHE A 173 -15.98 9.16 -10.60
N GLY A 174 -15.30 10.31 -10.51
CA GLY A 174 -13.85 10.38 -10.42
C GLY A 174 -13.32 9.62 -9.22
N THR A 175 -13.83 9.90 -8.02
CA THR A 175 -13.40 9.23 -6.77
C THR A 175 -13.58 7.70 -6.82
N VAL A 176 -14.75 7.20 -7.22
CA VAL A 176 -15.00 5.76 -7.37
C VAL A 176 -14.05 5.12 -8.38
N PHE A 177 -13.73 5.84 -9.46
CA PHE A 177 -12.80 5.36 -10.48
C PHE A 177 -11.37 5.25 -9.92
N PHE A 178 -10.85 6.24 -9.20
CA PHE A 178 -9.53 6.16 -8.57
C PHE A 178 -9.43 5.03 -7.54
N GLU A 179 -10.47 4.85 -6.73
CA GLU A 179 -10.54 3.75 -5.77
C GLU A 179 -10.52 2.39 -6.47
N PHE A 180 -11.24 2.24 -7.59
CA PHE A 180 -11.22 1.02 -8.39
C PHE A 180 -9.78 0.67 -8.84
N PHE A 181 -9.04 1.61 -9.43
CA PHE A 181 -7.64 1.36 -9.82
C PHE A 181 -6.72 1.13 -8.61
N GLY A 182 -6.94 1.88 -7.52
CA GLY A 182 -6.25 1.69 -6.25
C GLY A 182 -6.40 0.26 -5.73
N THR A 183 -7.60 -0.33 -5.82
CA THR A 183 -7.82 -1.72 -5.42
C THR A 183 -7.03 -2.72 -6.28
N PHE A 184 -6.91 -2.52 -7.60
CA PHE A 184 -6.11 -3.40 -8.46
C PHE A 184 -4.61 -3.34 -8.14
N ILE A 185 -4.07 -2.14 -7.95
CA ILE A 185 -2.67 -1.93 -7.56
C ILE A 185 -2.41 -2.64 -6.22
N LEU A 186 -3.34 -2.52 -5.29
CA LEU A 186 -3.21 -3.11 -3.97
C LEU A 186 -3.33 -4.64 -4.02
N ILE A 187 -4.25 -5.20 -4.80
CA ILE A 187 -4.35 -6.65 -5.04
C ILE A 187 -3.03 -7.17 -5.61
N LEU A 188 -2.44 -6.49 -6.61
CA LEU A 188 -1.13 -6.85 -7.15
C LEU A 188 -0.06 -6.82 -6.07
N PHE A 189 -0.04 -5.79 -5.23
CA PHE A 189 0.90 -5.68 -4.12
C PHE A 189 0.83 -6.88 -3.17
N VAL A 190 -0.39 -7.29 -2.80
CA VAL A 190 -0.64 -8.47 -1.94
C VAL A 190 -0.16 -9.76 -2.60
N ILE A 191 -0.48 -9.95 -3.88
CA ILE A 191 -0.03 -11.11 -4.66
C ILE A 191 1.49 -11.17 -4.69
N LEU A 192 2.15 -10.05 -4.96
CA LEU A 192 3.61 -9.96 -4.99
C LEU A 192 4.21 -10.29 -3.63
N GLN A 193 3.67 -9.75 -2.53
CA GLN A 193 4.11 -10.13 -1.18
C GLN A 193 3.97 -11.63 -0.92
N CYS A 194 2.85 -12.23 -1.32
CA CYS A 194 2.65 -13.67 -1.18
C CYS A 194 3.66 -14.47 -1.98
N VAL A 195 3.84 -14.15 -3.26
CA VAL A 195 4.77 -14.85 -4.16
C VAL A 195 6.20 -14.73 -3.63
N ILE A 196 6.62 -13.54 -3.22
CA ILE A 196 7.96 -13.28 -2.68
C ILE A 196 8.19 -14.07 -1.40
N TYR A 197 7.25 -13.96 -0.46
CA TYR A 197 7.33 -14.63 0.83
C TYR A 197 7.34 -16.16 0.67
N LEU A 198 6.41 -16.70 -0.12
CA LEU A 198 6.33 -18.13 -0.43
C LEU A 198 7.61 -18.62 -1.12
N ASN A 199 8.08 -17.92 -2.15
CA ASN A 199 9.24 -18.33 -2.93
C ASN A 199 10.52 -18.34 -2.08
N VAL A 200 10.71 -17.35 -1.19
CA VAL A 200 11.88 -17.33 -0.31
C VAL A 200 11.78 -18.36 0.81
N GLU A 201 10.62 -18.44 1.48
CA GLU A 201 10.49 -19.29 2.65
C GLU A 201 10.45 -20.79 2.29
N TYR A 202 9.81 -21.17 1.19
CA TYR A 202 9.86 -22.55 0.71
C TYR A 202 11.27 -22.97 0.25
N MET A 203 12.08 -22.04 -0.27
CA MET A 203 13.44 -22.35 -0.73
C MET A 203 14.43 -22.50 0.43
N ASP A 204 14.29 -21.70 1.49
CA ASP A 204 15.14 -21.85 2.70
C ASP A 204 14.81 -23.12 3.50
N ARG A 205 13.55 -23.58 3.50
CA ARG A 205 13.14 -24.82 4.19
C ARG A 205 13.56 -26.12 3.50
N ARG A 206 13.84 -26.11 2.19
CA ARG A 206 14.36 -27.30 1.47
C ARG A 206 15.81 -27.60 1.81
N ILE A 207 16.52 -26.70 2.50
CA ILE A 207 17.85 -26.96 3.03
C ILE A 207 17.69 -27.47 4.47
N LYS A 208 17.16 -28.68 4.61
CA LYS A 208 17.26 -29.51 5.82
C LYS A 208 17.46 -30.95 5.41
#